data_AF-G5RTJ2-F1
#
_entry.id   AF-G5RTJ2-F1
#
_cell.length_a   1.000
_cell.length_b   1.000
_cell.length_c   1.000
_cell.angle_alpha   90.00
_cell.angle_beta   90.00
_cell.angle_gamma   90.00
#
_symmetry.space_group_name_H-M   'P 1'
#
loop_
_entity.id
_entity.type
_entity.pdbx_description
1 polymer ?
#
loop_
_entity_poly.entity_id
_entity_poly.type
_entity_poly.pdbx_seq_one_letter_code
_entity_poly.pdbx_strand_id
1 'polypeptide(L)' 'MFMPHFIAECTENIREQADLPGLFSKVNEALAASAVAPTGWI' A
#
# COMPACT_ATOMS: atom_id res chain seq x y z
N MET A 1 14.73 12.21 3.60
CA MET A 1 13.76 11.20 4.07
C MET A 1 13.03 10.69 2.84
N PHE A 2 13.24 9.44 2.42
CA PHE A 2 12.47 8.84 1.32
C PHE A 2 11.28 8.15 1.99
N MET A 3 10.05 8.58 1.72
CA MET A 3 8.84 7.92 2.20
C MET A 3 8.10 7.44 0.95
N PRO A 4 8.04 6.13 0.69
CA PRO A 4 7.36 5.63 -0.49
C PRO A 4 5.86 5.90 -0.30
N HIS A 5 5.31 6.70 -1.21
CA HIS A 5 3.88 6.95 -1.28
C HIS A 5 3.30 6.14 -2.43
N PHE A 6 2.14 5.55 -2.21
CA PHE A 6 1.39 4.86 -3.24
C PHE A 6 -0.06 5.38 -3.25
N ILE A 7 -0.68 5.36 -4.43
CA ILE A 7 -2.06 5.79 -4.64
C ILE A 7 -2.80 4.62 -5.30
N ALA A 8 -3.96 4.27 -4.75
CA ALA A 8 -4.89 3.32 -5.36
C ALA A 8 -6.06 4.10 -5.97
N GLU A 9 -6.26 3.95 -7.27
CA GLU A 9 -7.47 4.42 -7.95
C GLU A 9 -8.47 3.27 -8.03
N CYS A 10 -9.72 3.53 -7.66
CA CYS A 10 -10.78 2.55 -7.60
C CYS A 10 -12.05 3.16 -8.18
N THR A 11 -12.71 2.42 -9.08
CA THR A 11 -13.98 2.86 -9.68
C THR A 11 -15.13 2.63 -8.69
N GLU A 12 -16.10 3.54 -8.67
CA GLU A 12 -17.21 3.52 -7.71
C GLU A 12 -17.97 2.18 -7.67
N ASN A 13 -18.18 1.56 -8.82
CA ASN A 13 -18.95 0.31 -8.96
C ASN A 13 -18.35 -0.90 -8.22
N ILE A 14 -17.08 -0.84 -7.80
CA ILE A 14 -16.40 -1.90 -7.04
C ILE A 14 -15.93 -1.42 -5.66
N ARG A 15 -16.16 -0.15 -5.28
CA ARG A 15 -15.59 0.44 -4.06
C ARG A 15 -15.99 -0.30 -2.78
N GLU A 16 -17.25 -0.71 -2.69
CA GLU A 16 -17.77 -1.45 -1.51
C GLU A 16 -17.30 -2.91 -1.47
N GLN A 17 -16.91 -3.46 -2.62
CA GLN A 17 -16.37 -4.82 -2.75
C GLN A 17 -14.85 -4.84 -2.64
N ALA A 18 -14.20 -3.69 -2.85
CA ALA A 18 -12.78 -3.51 -2.73
C ALA A 18 -12.39 -3.42 -1.25
N ASP A 19 -11.64 -4.40 -0.77
CA ASP A 19 -10.98 -4.35 0.52
C ASP A 19 -9.76 -3.39 0.45
N LEU A 20 -10.04 -2.09 0.39
CA LEU A 20 -9.01 -1.04 0.38
C LEU A 20 -8.12 -1.10 1.63
N PRO A 21 -8.64 -1.28 2.86
CA PRO A 21 -7.80 -1.42 4.04
C PRO A 21 -6.83 -2.61 3.95
N GLY A 22 -7.31 -3.78 3.50
CA GLY A 22 -6.46 -4.95 3.30
C GLY A 22 -5.46 -4.80 2.16
N LEU A 23 -5.84 -4.10 1.08
CA LEU A 23 -4.92 -3.72 0.00
C LEU A 23 -3.77 -2.86 0.54
N PHE A 24 -4.05 -1.87 1.38
CA PHE A 24 -3.04 -0.99 1.96
C PHE A 24 -2.07 -1.74 2.87
N SER A 25 -2.58 -2.67 3.70
CA SER A 25 -1.72 -3.53 4.52
C SER A 25 -0.74 -4.35 3.67
N LYS A 26 -1.24 -4.98 2.61
CA LYS A 26 -0.43 -5.80 1.70
C LYS A 26 0.61 -4.99 0.94
N VAL A 27 0.25 -3.78 0.49
CA VAL A 27 1.20 -2.89 -0.18
C VAL A 27 2.30 -2.44 0.79
N ASN A 28 1.95 -2.11 2.03
CA ASN A 28 2.95 -1.76 3.04
C ASN A 28 3.90 -2.92 3.36
N GLU A 29 3.37 -4.14 3.52
CA GLU A 29 4.20 -5.34 3.71
C GLU A 29 5.12 -5.60 2.51
N ALA A 30 4.60 -5.49 1.29
CA ALA A 30 5.38 -5.68 0.08
C ALA A 30 6.48 -4.61 -0.08
N LEU A 31 6.17 -3.35 0.24
CA LEU A 31 7.14 -2.25 0.23
C LEU A 31 8.21 -2.46 1.30
N ALA A 32 7.82 -2.85 2.51
CA ALA A 32 8.75 -3.14 3.60
C ALA A 32 9.66 -4.34 3.32
N ALA A 33 9.14 -5.38 2.66
CA ALA A 33 9.90 -6.55 2.25
C ALA A 33 10.80 -6.28 1.03
N SER A 34 10.51 -5.24 0.25
CA SER A 34 11.34 -4.84 -0.88
C SER A 34 12.60 -4.11 -0.40
N ALA A 35 13.72 -4.32 -1.09
CA ALA A 35 14.98 -3.60 -0.83
C ALA A 35 14.89 -2.08 -1.10
N VAL A 36 13.70 -1.56 -1.45
CA VAL A 36 13.40 -0.14 -1.61
C VAL A 36 13.16 0.54 -0.25
N ALA A 37 12.82 -0.22 0.80
CA ALA A 37 12.61 0.30 2.14
C ALA A 37 13.78 -0.03 3.12
N PRO A 38 14.56 0.97 3.57
CA PRO A 38 15.34 0.91 4.80
C PRO A 38 14.49 0.45 5.98
N THR A 39 15.13 -0.30 6.86
CA THR A 39 14.62 -1.11 7.98
C THR A 39 13.91 -0.35 9.12
N GLY A 40 13.29 0.81 8.86
CA GLY A 40 12.61 1.63 9.87
C GLY A 40 11.45 2.47 9.34
N TRP A 41 10.76 2.00 8.30
CA TRP A 41 9.68 2.75 7.62
C TRP A 41 8.26 2.24 7.92
N ILE A 42 8.12 1.17 8.71
CA ILE A 42 6.84 0.59 9.13
C ILE A 42 6.53 1.01 10.56
#